data_AF-A0A1I1I9R9-F1
#
_entry.id   AF-A0A1I1I9R9-F1
#
_cell.length_a   1.000
_cell.length_b   1.000
_cell.length_c   1.000
_cell.angle_alpha   90.00
_cell.angle_beta   90.00
_cell.angle_gamma   90.00
#
_symmetry.space_group_name_H-M   'P 1'
#
loop_
_entity.id
_entity.type
_entity.pdbx_description
1 polymer ?
#
loop_
_entity_poly.entity_id
_entity_poly.type
_entity_poly.pdbx_seq_one_letter_code
_entity_poly.pdbx_strand_id
1 'polypeptide(L)'
;MPRNGRDQINIAVDPDLKADWERAIEETGRYDSMTQLIRQSVENELIRIGFREGIDVDIPDQNSQPADVDLSGVEAELSEVKEELRGVSQRIERISLATDAQQDTELMELASQLHDELPRVSDPETLSEQSPTESGAWEGQPWRLAKSVDESEYDVTRALALLEQQMSRVKSTTVVVDGSPHNVYYVQQ
;
A
#
# COMPACT_ATOMS: atom_id res chain seq x y z
N MET A 1 -51.28 17.83 20.24
CA MET A 1 -51.07 17.40 18.84
C MET A 1 -49.59 17.63 18.51
N PRO A 2 -48.72 16.59 18.46
CA PRO A 2 -47.38 16.78 17.96
C PRO A 2 -47.44 16.91 16.43
N ARG A 3 -46.78 17.94 15.90
CA ARG A 3 -46.67 18.18 14.46
C ARG A 3 -45.62 17.20 13.93
N ASN A 4 -46.04 16.17 13.20
CA ASN A 4 -45.15 15.38 12.34
C ASN A 4 -44.71 16.24 11.15
N GLY A 5 -43.82 17.21 11.40
CA GLY A 5 -43.21 18.03 10.37
C GLY A 5 -42.04 17.28 9.76
N ARG A 6 -42.11 16.97 8.47
CA ARG A 6 -40.90 16.65 7.70
C ARG A 6 -40.16 17.95 7.48
N ASP A 7 -39.11 18.20 8.28
CA ASP A 7 -38.26 19.36 8.06
C ASP A 7 -37.48 19.16 6.75
N GLN A 8 -37.67 20.09 5.80
CA GLN A 8 -36.94 20.09 4.55
C GLN A 8 -35.61 20.81 4.76
N ILE A 9 -34.52 20.07 4.54
CA ILE A 9 -33.16 20.61 4.61
C ILE A 9 -32.64 20.72 3.18
N ASN A 10 -32.29 21.93 2.77
CA ASN A 10 -31.65 22.18 1.48
C ASN A 10 -30.14 22.03 1.64
N ILE A 11 -29.56 21.02 1.01
CA ILE A 11 -28.13 20.75 1.02
C ILE A 11 -27.56 21.13 -0.34
N ALA A 12 -26.57 22.03 -0.35
CA ALA A 12 -25.82 22.32 -1.56
C ALA A 12 -24.78 21.21 -1.75
N VAL A 13 -24.83 20.55 -2.91
CA VAL A 13 -23.93 19.45 -3.28
C VAL A 13 -23.32 19.79 -4.62
N ASP A 14 -22.07 19.38 -4.82
CA ASP A 14 -21.41 19.47 -6.11
C ASP A 14 -22.21 18.70 -7.19
N PRO A 15 -22.39 19.27 -8.40
CA PRO A 15 -23.18 18.64 -9.45
C PRO A 15 -22.66 17.27 -9.89
N ASP A 16 -21.34 17.06 -9.88
CA ASP A 16 -20.74 15.78 -10.29
C ASP A 16 -21.03 14.70 -9.24
N LEU A 17 -20.91 15.07 -7.96
CA LEU A 17 -21.24 14.18 -6.85
C LEU A 17 -22.73 13.80 -6.84
N LYS A 18 -23.61 14.75 -7.16
CA LYS A 18 -25.05 14.48 -7.29
C LYS A 18 -25.32 13.48 -8.42
N ALA A 19 -24.66 13.64 -9.57
CA ALA A 19 -24.82 12.74 -10.71
C ALA A 19 -24.33 11.31 -10.38
N ASP A 20 -23.24 11.19 -9.63
CA ASP A 20 -22.75 9.88 -9.17
C ASP A 20 -23.73 9.19 -8.22
N TRP A 21 -24.39 9.94 -7.34
CA TRP A 21 -25.43 9.39 -6.46
C TRP A 21 -26.68 8.95 -7.22
N GLU A 22 -27.11 9.72 -8.23
CA GLU A 22 -28.24 9.35 -9.09
C GLU A 22 -27.92 8.05 -9.85
N ARG A 23 -26.70 7.94 -10.40
CA ARG A 23 -26.23 6.72 -11.06
C ARG A 23 -26.20 5.52 -10.11
N ALA A 24 -25.71 5.69 -8.88
CA ALA A 24 -25.68 4.62 -7.89
C ALA A 24 -27.08 4.13 -7.51
N ILE A 25 -28.07 5.02 -7.47
CA ILE A 25 -29.47 4.66 -7.23
C ILE A 25 -30.00 3.78 -8.37
N GLU A 26 -29.76 4.17 -9.62
CA GLU A 26 -30.21 3.44 -10.81
C GLU A 26 -29.52 2.09 -10.97
N GLU A 27 -28.21 2.01 -10.74
CA GLU A 27 -27.42 0.79 -10.90
C GLU A 27 -27.73 -0.25 -9.82
N THR A 28 -27.91 0.19 -8.57
CA THR A 28 -28.12 -0.73 -7.45
C THR A 28 -29.59 -1.08 -7.24
N GLY A 29 -30.52 -0.23 -7.66
CA GLY A 29 -31.96 -0.37 -7.41
C GLY A 29 -32.33 -0.43 -5.91
N ARG A 30 -31.38 -0.09 -5.03
CA ARG A 30 -31.49 -0.29 -3.57
C ARG A 30 -32.27 0.82 -2.88
N TYR A 31 -32.34 1.99 -3.51
CA TYR A 31 -32.97 3.18 -2.93
C TYR A 31 -34.01 3.72 -3.90
N ASP A 32 -35.17 4.12 -3.39
CA ASP A 32 -36.25 4.66 -4.21
C ASP A 32 -36.06 6.16 -4.50
N SER A 33 -35.18 6.83 -3.74
CA SER A 33 -34.91 8.27 -3.91
C SER A 33 -33.59 8.72 -3.29
N MET A 34 -33.11 9.87 -3.75
CA MET A 34 -31.92 10.55 -3.18
C MET A 34 -32.05 10.81 -1.68
N THR A 35 -33.25 11.20 -1.22
CA THR A 35 -33.49 11.45 0.21
C THR A 35 -33.32 10.18 1.05
N GLN A 36 -33.72 9.03 0.53
CA GLN A 36 -33.56 7.75 1.21
C GLN A 36 -32.10 7.32 1.28
N LEU A 37 -31.36 7.50 0.18
CA LEU A 37 -29.91 7.26 0.15
C LEU A 37 -29.18 8.13 1.16
N ILE A 38 -29.46 9.45 1.19
CA ILE A 38 -28.84 10.38 2.13
C ILE A 38 -29.20 10.02 3.58
N ARG A 39 -30.47 9.76 3.87
CA ARG A 39 -30.90 9.38 5.23
C ARG A 39 -30.17 8.13 5.71
N GLN A 40 -30.13 7.08 4.90
CA GLN A 40 -29.51 5.82 5.31
C GLN A 40 -27.98 5.93 5.41
N SER A 41 -27.36 6.77 4.57
CA SER A 41 -25.92 7.06 4.67
C SER A 41 -25.59 7.81 5.96
N VAL A 42 -26.41 8.79 6.34
CA VAL A 42 -26.28 9.51 7.61
C VAL A 42 -26.54 8.59 8.81
N GLU A 43 -27.58 7.76 8.77
CA GLU A 43 -27.86 6.78 9.83
C GLU A 43 -26.70 5.80 10.03
N ASN A 44 -26.12 5.28 8.95
CA ASN A 44 -24.96 4.40 9.00
C ASN A 44 -23.73 5.11 9.58
N GLU A 45 -23.46 6.35 9.17
CA GLU A 45 -22.34 7.13 9.74
C GLU A 45 -22.58 7.48 11.21
N LEU A 46 -23.80 7.81 11.62
CA LEU A 46 -24.16 8.03 13.04
C LEU A 46 -23.93 6.79 13.90
N ILE A 47 -24.24 5.59 13.37
CA ILE A 47 -23.93 4.31 14.02
C ILE A 47 -22.42 4.10 14.10
N ARG A 48 -21.69 4.36 13.00
CA ARG A 48 -20.24 4.17 12.90
C ARG A 48 -19.44 5.05 13.86
N ILE A 49 -19.83 6.31 14.02
CA ILE A 49 -19.16 7.26 14.94
C ILE A 49 -19.58 7.09 16.41
N GLY A 50 -20.42 6.09 16.71
CA GLY A 50 -20.81 5.78 18.09
C GLY A 50 -21.76 6.81 18.72
N PHE A 51 -22.46 7.63 17.92
CA PHE A 51 -23.38 8.67 18.39
C PHE A 51 -24.73 8.11 18.89
N ARG A 52 -24.72 6.96 19.58
CA ARG A 52 -25.82 6.53 20.46
C ARG A 52 -25.53 6.97 21.88
N GLU A 53 -25.49 8.27 22.09
CA GLU A 53 -25.55 8.84 23.43
C GLU A 53 -26.84 9.68 23.53
N GLY A 54 -27.88 9.06 24.12
CA GLY A 54 -28.89 9.80 24.88
C GLY A 54 -30.12 10.36 24.16
N ILE A 55 -30.86 9.57 23.37
CA ILE A 55 -32.28 9.87 23.13
C ILE A 55 -33.14 8.60 23.31
N ASP A 56 -33.81 8.52 24.47
CA ASP A 56 -35.03 7.73 24.65
C ASP A 56 -36.12 8.32 23.74
N VAL A 57 -36.14 7.91 22.47
CA VAL A 57 -37.34 8.06 21.65
C VAL A 57 -38.10 6.75 21.77
N ASP A 58 -39.21 6.83 22.50
CA ASP A 58 -40.28 5.86 22.52
C ASP A 58 -40.74 5.61 21.07
N ILE A 59 -40.18 4.60 20.42
CA ILE A 59 -40.62 4.14 19.10
C ILE A 59 -41.99 3.51 19.34
N PRO A 60 -43.09 4.01 18.75
CA PRO A 60 -44.38 3.37 18.91
C PRO A 60 -44.27 1.95 18.36
N ASP A 61 -44.46 1.00 19.27
CA ASP A 61 -44.47 -0.44 19.09
C ASP A 61 -45.57 -0.82 18.07
N GLN A 62 -45.26 -0.63 16.78
CA GLN A 62 -46.07 -1.15 15.70
C GLN A 62 -45.72 -2.62 15.55
N ASN A 63 -46.43 -3.44 16.31
CA ASN A 63 -46.87 -4.77 15.90
C ASN A 63 -45.77 -5.69 15.35
N SER A 64 -44.59 -5.66 15.96
CA SER A 64 -43.58 -6.67 15.72
C SER A 64 -43.98 -7.90 16.54
N GLN A 65 -44.97 -8.66 16.04
CA GLN A 65 -44.96 -10.09 16.34
C GLN A 65 -43.53 -10.57 16.01
N PRO A 66 -42.84 -11.28 16.92
CA PRO A 66 -41.58 -11.90 16.57
C PRO A 66 -41.90 -12.91 15.46
N ALA A 67 -41.75 -12.48 14.22
CA ALA A 67 -41.56 -13.41 13.13
C ALA A 67 -40.29 -14.14 13.52
N ASP A 68 -40.45 -15.41 13.87
CA ASP A 68 -39.36 -16.36 14.05
C ASP A 68 -38.72 -16.52 12.66
N VAL A 69 -37.89 -15.54 12.30
CA VAL A 69 -37.12 -15.56 11.06
C VAL A 69 -36.02 -16.56 11.32
N ASP A 70 -36.13 -17.72 10.67
CA ASP A 70 -35.12 -18.76 10.73
C ASP A 70 -33.83 -18.25 10.07
N LEU A 71 -32.94 -17.71 10.90
CA LEU A 71 -31.62 -17.20 10.51
C LEU A 71 -30.57 -18.30 10.38
N SER A 72 -30.93 -19.58 10.58
CA SER A 72 -29.99 -20.69 10.52
C SER A 72 -29.32 -20.84 9.14
N GLY A 73 -30.04 -20.51 8.06
CA GLY A 73 -29.47 -20.45 6.70
C GLY A 73 -28.45 -19.33 6.54
N VAL A 74 -28.70 -18.17 7.15
CA VAL A 74 -27.78 -17.01 7.11
C VAL A 74 -26.53 -17.27 7.96
N GLU A 75 -26.66 -17.96 9.09
CA GLU A 75 -25.51 -18.39 9.89
C GLU A 75 -24.62 -19.42 9.18
N ALA A 76 -25.24 -20.32 8.40
CA ALA A 76 -24.51 -21.28 7.58
C ALA A 76 -23.72 -20.58 6.46
N GLU A 77 -24.37 -19.66 5.72
CA GLU A 77 -23.72 -18.87 4.68
C GLU A 77 -22.61 -17.97 5.25
N LEU A 78 -22.81 -17.34 6.41
CA LEU A 78 -21.78 -16.56 7.10
C LEU A 78 -20.60 -17.42 7.55
N SER A 79 -20.83 -18.67 7.90
CA SER A 79 -19.77 -19.60 8.30
C SER A 79 -18.95 -20.04 7.09
N GLU A 80 -19.61 -20.33 5.96
CA GLU A 80 -18.96 -20.67 4.69
C GLU A 80 -18.11 -19.49 4.17
N VAL A 81 -18.66 -18.27 4.15
CA VAL A 81 -17.92 -17.06 3.75
C VAL A 81 -16.72 -16.80 4.66
N LYS A 82 -16.83 -17.06 5.96
CA LYS A 82 -15.69 -16.95 6.89
C LYS A 82 -14.60 -17.97 6.60
N GLU A 83 -14.97 -19.20 6.23
CA GLU A 83 -14.00 -20.22 5.83
C GLU A 83 -13.32 -19.88 4.51
N GLU A 84 -14.07 -19.41 3.51
CA GLU A 84 -13.51 -18.96 2.24
C GLU A 84 -12.55 -17.78 2.43
N LEU A 85 -12.93 -16.78 3.24
CA LEU A 85 -12.08 -15.63 3.54
C LEU A 85 -10.79 -16.06 4.25
N ARG A 86 -10.88 -17.00 5.19
CA ARG A 86 -9.70 -17.57 5.86
C ARG A 86 -8.80 -18.30 4.86
N GLY A 87 -9.38 -19.01 3.89
CA GLY A 87 -8.65 -19.65 2.80
C GLY A 87 -7.95 -18.66 1.87
N VAL A 88 -8.60 -17.52 1.56
CA VAL A 88 -8.02 -16.43 0.76
C VAL A 88 -6.85 -15.78 1.50
N SER A 89 -7.00 -15.44 2.78
CA SER A 89 -5.90 -14.88 3.58
C SER A 89 -4.69 -15.80 3.62
N GLN A 90 -4.89 -17.12 3.81
CA GLN A 90 -3.79 -18.08 3.79
C GLN A 90 -3.11 -18.21 2.42
N ARG A 91 -3.86 -18.08 1.32
CA ARG A 91 -3.28 -18.06 -0.04
C ARG A 91 -2.47 -16.79 -0.27
N ILE A 92 -2.97 -15.64 0.17
CA ILE A 92 -2.25 -14.35 0.09
C ILE A 92 -0.95 -14.42 0.89
N GLU A 93 -0.96 -14.93 2.12
CA GLU A 93 0.25 -15.10 2.93
C GLU A 93 1.28 -16.00 2.24
N ARG A 94 0.84 -17.12 1.65
CA ARG A 94 1.75 -18.02 0.90
C ARG A 94 2.30 -17.37 -0.37
N ILE A 95 1.50 -16.59 -1.09
CA ILE A 95 1.96 -15.84 -2.26
C ILE A 95 2.96 -14.78 -1.84
N SER A 96 2.71 -14.03 -0.76
CA SER A 96 3.65 -13.05 -0.23
C SER A 96 4.98 -13.71 0.13
N LEU A 97 4.96 -14.82 0.86
CA LEU A 97 6.18 -15.56 1.24
C LEU A 97 6.94 -16.11 0.02
N ALA A 98 6.22 -16.57 -1.02
CA ALA A 98 6.85 -17.04 -2.25
C ALA A 98 7.46 -15.90 -3.06
N THR A 99 6.77 -14.77 -3.15
CA THR A 99 7.26 -13.56 -3.84
C THR A 99 8.49 -12.99 -3.11
N ASP A 100 8.46 -12.92 -1.78
CA ASP A 100 9.60 -12.45 -0.98
C ASP A 100 10.83 -13.35 -1.18
N ALA A 101 10.66 -14.67 -1.14
CA ALA A 101 11.76 -15.61 -1.37
C ALA A 101 12.31 -15.56 -2.81
N GLN A 102 11.45 -15.30 -3.79
CA GLN A 102 11.85 -15.18 -5.19
C GLN A 102 12.58 -13.85 -5.45
N GLN A 103 12.09 -12.74 -4.88
CA GLN A 103 12.76 -11.45 -4.91
C GLN A 103 14.13 -11.49 -4.23
N ASP A 104 14.26 -12.19 -3.10
CA ASP A 104 15.55 -12.36 -2.43
C ASP A 104 16.54 -13.16 -3.29
N THR A 105 16.05 -14.14 -4.06
CA THR A 105 16.91 -14.92 -4.97
C THR A 105 17.38 -14.08 -6.16
N GLU A 106 16.48 -13.37 -6.81
CA GLU A 106 16.78 -12.47 -7.94
C GLU A 106 17.75 -11.35 -7.51
N LEU A 107 17.52 -10.78 -6.33
CA LEU A 107 18.36 -9.73 -5.78
C LEU A 107 19.76 -10.24 -5.38
N MET A 108 19.86 -11.49 -4.92
CA MET A 108 21.14 -12.12 -4.59
C MET A 108 21.92 -12.51 -5.85
N GLU A 109 21.24 -12.92 -6.93
CA GLU A 109 21.85 -13.11 -8.25
C GLU A 109 22.39 -11.79 -8.80
N LEU A 110 21.60 -10.71 -8.73
CA LEU A 110 22.02 -9.36 -9.10
C LEU A 110 23.23 -8.88 -8.27
N ALA A 111 23.20 -9.12 -6.96
CA ALA A 111 24.34 -8.84 -6.09
C ALA A 111 25.61 -9.59 -6.53
N SER A 112 25.50 -10.87 -6.89
CA SER A 112 26.64 -11.63 -7.39
C SER A 112 27.19 -11.06 -8.69
N GLN A 113 26.33 -10.63 -9.62
CA GLN A 113 26.76 -10.01 -10.88
C GLN A 113 27.46 -8.67 -10.62
N LEU A 114 26.90 -7.83 -9.74
CA LEU A 114 27.46 -6.53 -9.39
C LEU A 114 28.81 -6.63 -8.71
N HIS A 115 29.02 -7.65 -7.86
CA HIS A 115 30.31 -7.87 -7.20
C HIS A 115 31.48 -7.95 -8.20
N ASP A 116 31.27 -8.57 -9.36
CA ASP A 116 32.32 -8.75 -10.37
C ASP A 116 32.57 -7.46 -11.19
N GLU A 117 31.57 -6.58 -11.28
CA GLU A 117 31.65 -5.28 -11.95
C GLU A 117 32.22 -4.16 -11.04
N LEU A 118 32.27 -4.39 -9.71
CA LEU A 118 32.75 -3.38 -8.78
C LEU A 118 34.25 -3.06 -8.98
N PRO A 119 34.63 -1.77 -8.99
CA PRO A 119 36.02 -1.38 -9.07
C PRO A 119 36.78 -1.87 -7.83
N ARG A 120 37.99 -2.37 -8.05
CA ARG A 120 38.87 -2.85 -6.98
C ARG A 120 39.83 -1.72 -6.59
N VAL A 121 39.77 -1.32 -5.33
CA VAL A 121 40.47 -0.14 -4.84
C VAL A 121 41.37 -0.54 -3.68
N SER A 122 42.66 -0.26 -3.82
CA SER A 122 43.65 -0.52 -2.77
C SER A 122 43.66 0.57 -1.70
N ASP A 123 43.40 1.81 -2.09
CA ASP A 123 43.34 2.97 -1.19
C ASP A 123 42.07 3.79 -1.46
N PRO A 124 41.08 3.74 -0.54
CA PRO A 124 39.82 4.44 -0.73
C PRO A 124 39.95 5.97 -0.71
N GLU A 125 41.05 6.53 -0.19
CA GLU A 125 41.26 7.98 -0.20
C GLU A 125 41.42 8.52 -1.62
N THR A 126 41.98 7.72 -2.53
CA THR A 126 42.13 8.09 -3.94
C THR A 126 40.80 8.32 -4.67
N LEU A 127 39.70 7.72 -4.20
CA LEU A 127 38.36 7.91 -4.75
C LEU A 127 37.85 9.34 -4.57
N SER A 128 38.28 9.99 -3.49
CA SER A 128 37.87 11.35 -3.10
C SER A 128 38.86 12.42 -3.52
N GLU A 129 40.16 12.10 -3.58
CA GLU A 129 41.23 13.08 -3.86
C GLU A 129 41.45 13.38 -5.35
N GLN A 130 41.16 12.41 -6.21
CA GLN A 130 41.34 12.56 -7.66
C GLN A 130 40.02 12.88 -8.35
N SER A 131 40.11 13.34 -9.60
CA SER A 131 38.91 13.49 -10.43
C SER A 131 38.21 12.13 -10.52
N PRO A 132 36.87 12.07 -10.44
CA PRO A 132 36.16 10.79 -10.34
C PRO A 132 36.43 9.85 -11.53
N THR A 133 36.86 10.39 -12.68
CA THR A 133 37.26 9.67 -13.90
C THR A 133 38.63 9.01 -13.77
N GLU A 134 39.54 9.60 -13.02
CA GLU A 134 40.90 9.08 -12.80
C GLU A 134 40.92 8.08 -11.65
N SER A 135 40.08 8.28 -10.63
CA SER A 135 40.01 7.40 -9.45
C SER A 135 39.21 6.11 -9.67
N GLY A 136 38.49 5.99 -10.78
CA GLY A 136 37.52 4.90 -10.98
C GLY A 136 36.23 5.06 -10.16
N ALA A 137 36.07 6.18 -9.45
CA ALA A 137 34.87 6.45 -8.65
C ALA A 137 33.58 6.48 -9.48
N TRP A 138 33.64 6.79 -10.78
CA TRP A 138 32.47 6.66 -11.65
C TRP A 138 32.01 5.21 -11.83
N GLU A 139 32.92 4.24 -11.82
CA GLU A 139 32.62 2.84 -12.13
C GLU A 139 31.83 2.17 -11.00
N GLY A 140 32.04 2.61 -9.76
CA GLY A 140 31.30 2.15 -8.59
C GLY A 140 29.95 2.85 -8.33
N GLN A 141 29.49 3.72 -9.23
CA GLN A 141 28.24 4.46 -9.06
C GLN A 141 27.01 3.59 -9.38
N PRO A 142 25.96 3.58 -8.52
CA PRO A 142 24.76 2.77 -8.74
C PRO A 142 24.09 2.97 -10.10
N TRP A 143 23.89 4.23 -10.54
CA TRP A 143 23.27 4.52 -11.84
C TRP A 143 24.13 4.07 -13.04
N ARG A 144 25.45 3.95 -12.88
CA ARG A 144 26.34 3.46 -13.94
C ARG A 144 26.32 1.95 -14.00
N LEU A 145 26.38 1.30 -12.84
CA LEU A 145 26.22 -0.14 -12.71
C LEU A 145 24.85 -0.60 -13.23
N ALA A 146 23.77 0.12 -12.92
CA ALA A 146 22.44 -0.09 -13.48
C ALA A 146 22.42 -0.14 -15.01
N LYS A 147 23.16 0.76 -15.68
CA LYS A 147 23.30 0.72 -17.14
C LYS A 147 24.09 -0.49 -17.66
N SER A 148 25.03 -1.01 -16.87
CA SER A 148 25.84 -2.17 -17.28
C SER A 148 25.08 -3.49 -17.16
N VAL A 149 24.23 -3.62 -16.15
CA VAL A 149 23.44 -4.84 -15.90
C VAL A 149 22.01 -4.78 -16.48
N ASP A 150 21.62 -3.67 -17.11
CA ASP A 150 20.27 -3.42 -17.64
C ASP A 150 19.16 -3.55 -16.58
N GLU A 151 19.46 -3.09 -15.36
CA GLU A 151 18.55 -3.15 -14.21
C GLU A 151 18.21 -1.75 -13.70
N SER A 152 17.19 -1.66 -12.84
CA SER A 152 16.83 -0.39 -12.23
C SER A 152 17.91 0.07 -11.22
N GLU A 153 18.14 1.39 -11.13
CA GLU A 153 19.05 1.95 -10.12
C GLU A 153 18.61 1.59 -8.69
N TYR A 154 17.31 1.44 -8.47
CA TYR A 154 16.75 1.03 -7.19
C TYR A 154 17.20 -0.39 -6.82
N ASP A 155 17.06 -1.35 -7.74
CA ASP A 155 17.42 -2.75 -7.51
C ASP A 155 18.93 -2.92 -7.36
N VAL A 156 19.71 -2.21 -8.18
CA VAL A 156 21.17 -2.16 -8.06
C VAL A 156 21.60 -1.57 -6.71
N THR A 157 21.00 -0.48 -6.26
CA THR A 157 21.34 0.13 -4.96
C THR A 157 21.02 -0.85 -3.82
N ARG A 158 19.89 -1.54 -3.90
CA ARG A 158 19.48 -2.54 -2.90
C ARG A 158 20.44 -3.75 -2.89
N ALA A 159 20.84 -4.22 -4.06
CA ALA A 159 21.80 -5.32 -4.21
C ALA A 159 23.20 -4.93 -3.70
N LEU A 160 23.67 -3.71 -3.97
CA LEU A 160 24.94 -3.19 -3.45
C LEU A 160 24.93 -3.05 -1.92
N ALA A 161 23.82 -2.59 -1.34
CA ALA A 161 23.66 -2.54 0.12
C ALA A 161 23.71 -3.94 0.75
N LEU A 162 23.12 -4.95 0.10
CA LEU A 162 23.23 -6.34 0.53
C LEU A 162 24.67 -6.86 0.45
N LEU A 163 25.40 -6.55 -0.63
CA LEU A 163 26.81 -6.91 -0.75
C LEU A 163 27.66 -6.29 0.36
N GLU A 164 27.47 -5.00 0.66
CA GLU A 164 28.18 -4.30 1.74
C GLU A 164 27.88 -4.93 3.12
N GLN A 165 26.64 -5.37 3.34
CA GLN A 165 26.24 -6.05 4.57
C GLN A 165 26.83 -7.47 4.69
N GLN A 166 26.84 -8.24 3.59
CA GLN A 166 27.23 -9.65 3.59
C GLN A 166 28.74 -9.85 3.40
N MET A 167 29.41 -8.97 2.66
CA MET A 167 30.82 -9.10 2.30
C MET A 167 31.65 -8.01 2.96
N SER A 168 32.60 -8.40 3.82
CA SER A 168 33.44 -7.45 4.55
C SER A 168 34.32 -6.58 3.66
N ARG A 169 34.59 -7.02 2.43
CA ARG A 169 35.47 -6.34 1.45
C ARG A 169 34.73 -5.34 0.58
N VAL A 170 33.41 -5.41 0.46
CA VAL A 170 32.62 -4.42 -0.27
C VAL A 170 32.36 -3.24 0.67
N LYS A 171 32.66 -2.04 0.21
CA LYS A 171 32.52 -0.80 0.97
C LYS A 171 31.92 0.30 0.11
N SER A 172 31.20 1.21 0.75
CA SER A 172 30.76 2.46 0.14
C SER A 172 31.58 3.65 0.66
N THR A 173 31.75 4.65 -0.19
CA THR A 173 32.23 5.99 0.20
C THR A 173 31.45 7.05 -0.55
N THR A 174 31.35 8.25 0.02
CA THR A 174 30.69 9.37 -0.63
C THR A 174 31.72 10.26 -1.31
N VAL A 175 31.62 10.40 -2.62
CA VAL A 175 32.46 11.28 -3.44
C VAL A 175 31.63 12.45 -3.92
N VAL A 176 32.17 13.67 -3.85
CA VAL A 176 31.50 14.87 -4.35
C VAL A 176 31.87 15.05 -5.83
N VAL A 177 30.87 14.92 -6.71
CA VAL A 177 31.01 15.12 -8.15
C VAL A 177 30.17 16.33 -8.54
N ASP A 178 30.80 17.35 -9.14
CA ASP A 178 30.15 18.60 -9.56
C ASP A 178 29.34 19.31 -8.45
N GLY A 179 29.81 19.19 -7.20
CA GLY A 179 29.16 19.79 -6.02
C GLY A 179 28.01 18.96 -5.43
N SER A 180 27.71 17.79 -6.00
CA SER A 180 26.70 16.85 -5.51
C SER A 180 27.36 15.60 -4.90
N PRO A 181 26.93 15.18 -3.69
CA PRO A 181 27.43 13.95 -3.09
C PRO A 181 26.87 12.73 -3.81
N HIS A 182 27.73 11.77 -4.13
CA HIS A 182 27.36 10.52 -4.76
C HIS A 182 28.00 9.35 -4.00
N ASN A 183 27.22 8.28 -3.81
CA ASN A 183 27.72 7.06 -3.18
C ASN A 183 28.40 6.19 -4.23
N VAL A 184 29.62 5.75 -3.91
CA VAL A 184 30.47 4.91 -4.74
C VAL A 184 30.75 3.62 -3.98
N TYR A 185 30.45 2.49 -4.60
CA TYR A 185 30.74 1.17 -4.06
C TYR A 185 32.02 0.62 -4.68
N TYR A 186 32.83 -0.08 -3.90
CA TYR A 186 34.10 -0.66 -4.34
C TYR A 186 34.44 -1.90 -3.53
N VAL A 187 35.35 -2.72 -4.08
CA VAL A 187 35.96 -3.85 -3.36
C VAL A 187 37.33 -3.43 -2.84
N GLN A 188 37.48 -3.40 -1.52
CA GLN A 188 38.74 -3.13 -0.83
C GLN A 188 39.68 -4.35 -0.93
N GLN A 189 40.86 -4.13 -1.51
CA GLN A 189 41.87 -5.19 -1.70
C GLN A 189 42.63 -5.53 -0.41
#